data_AF-A0A440WGW3-F1
#
_entry.id   AF-A0A440WGW3-F1
#
_cell.length_a   1.000
_cell.length_b   1.000
_cell.length_c   1.000
_cell.angle_alpha   90.00
_cell.angle_beta   90.00
_cell.angle_gamma   90.00
#
_symmetry.space_group_name_H-M   'P 1'
#
loop_
_entity.id
_entity.type
_entity.pdbx_description
1 polymer ?
#
loop_
_entity_poly.entity_id
_entity_poly.type
_entity_poly.pdbx_seq_one_letter_code
_entity_poly.pdbx_strand_id
1 'polypeptide(L)'
;MTIVDRLRACWGFSPNVDRNVALVDGFLNGKTVAELAQEHRLSKTRTRQIIEKADRLVGGSILTRAEPSEAPPRSDFMAAYPYVWSLAETHRLGSVAPHHFFKELQRAGSLEQLVDRIKRYPKRAPLTSELIRLVWLKETGESPWPAMKRSKITIAEPGCAADHPDRGLHCQRALEPAVQELVESAAAAGWTNDEIAGALLEVARAHQG
;
A
#
# COMPACT_ATOMS: atom_id res chain seq x y z
N MET A 1 -4.42 16.51 -19.19
CA MET A 1 -4.04 15.09 -19.06
C MET A 1 -5.11 14.23 -19.70
N THR A 2 -4.77 13.47 -20.75
CA THR A 2 -5.73 12.66 -21.52
C THR A 2 -6.21 11.46 -20.70
N ILE A 3 -7.29 10.78 -21.13
CA ILE A 3 -7.72 9.51 -20.52
C ILE A 3 -6.60 8.46 -20.59
N VAL A 4 -5.81 8.48 -21.68
CA VAL A 4 -4.67 7.58 -21.91
C VAL A 4 -3.55 7.84 -20.89
N ASP A 5 -3.22 9.11 -20.63
CA ASP A 5 -2.21 9.47 -19.61
C ASP A 5 -2.65 9.03 -18.21
N ARG A 6 -3.94 9.22 -17.89
CA ARG A 6 -4.54 8.73 -16.64
C ARG A 6 -4.46 7.21 -16.54
N LEU A 7 -4.78 6.47 -17.61
CA LEU A 7 -4.71 5.01 -17.63
C LEU A 7 -3.29 4.49 -17.43
N ARG A 8 -2.30 5.12 -18.06
CA ARG A 8 -0.89 4.75 -17.89
C ARG A 8 -0.44 4.94 -16.43
N ALA A 9 -0.83 6.05 -15.80
CA ALA A 9 -0.60 6.27 -14.37
C ALA A 9 -1.34 5.23 -13.49
N CYS A 10 -2.58 4.88 -13.83
CA CYS A 10 -3.41 3.95 -13.05
C CYS A 10 -2.97 2.48 -13.15
N TRP A 11 -2.42 2.05 -14.28
CA TRP A 11 -1.99 0.65 -14.46
C TRP A 11 -0.55 0.36 -14.01
N GLY A 12 0.27 1.38 -13.76
CA GLY A 12 1.61 1.23 -13.19
C GLY A 12 2.57 0.39 -14.05
N PHE A 13 3.46 -0.38 -13.41
CA PHE A 13 4.48 -1.23 -14.08
C PHE A 13 3.99 -2.66 -14.38
N SER A 14 2.70 -2.86 -14.69
CA SER A 14 2.29 -4.16 -15.23
C SER A 14 3.02 -4.43 -16.56
N PRO A 15 3.55 -5.64 -16.79
CA PRO A 15 4.26 -5.97 -18.03
C PRO A 15 3.38 -5.88 -19.29
N ASN A 16 2.07 -5.66 -19.10
CA ASN A 16 1.09 -5.49 -20.17
C ASN A 16 0.52 -4.06 -20.26
N VAL A 17 1.07 -3.07 -19.54
CA VAL A 17 0.51 -1.71 -19.51
C VAL A 17 0.43 -1.10 -20.89
N ASP A 18 1.52 -1.08 -21.65
CA ASP A 18 1.50 -0.43 -22.97
C ASP A 18 0.50 -1.10 -23.93
N ARG A 19 0.38 -2.43 -23.89
CA ARG A 19 -0.64 -3.14 -24.68
C ARG A 19 -2.06 -2.76 -24.24
N ASN A 20 -2.32 -2.72 -22.93
CA ASN A 20 -3.65 -2.41 -22.42
C ASN A 20 -4.03 -0.94 -22.69
N VAL A 21 -3.06 -0.03 -22.61
CA VAL A 21 -3.23 1.39 -22.93
C VAL A 21 -3.54 1.57 -24.42
N ALA A 22 -2.76 0.93 -25.30
CA ALA A 22 -2.99 0.97 -26.75
C ALA A 22 -4.35 0.38 -27.13
N LEU A 23 -4.77 -0.71 -26.47
CA LEU A 23 -6.08 -1.33 -26.69
C LEU A 23 -7.23 -0.37 -26.35
N VAL A 24 -7.13 0.33 -25.22
CA VAL A 24 -8.17 1.28 -24.79
C VAL A 24 -8.15 2.54 -25.63
N ASP A 25 -6.98 3.05 -26.01
CA ASP A 25 -6.86 4.18 -26.94
C ASP A 25 -7.51 3.84 -28.29
N GLY A 26 -7.25 2.65 -28.84
CA GLY A 26 -7.92 2.17 -30.04
C GLY A 26 -9.44 2.09 -29.90
N PHE A 27 -9.94 1.64 -28.75
CA PHE A 27 -11.38 1.60 -28.46
C PHE A 27 -12.00 3.01 -28.41
N LEU A 28 -11.33 3.97 -27.76
CA LEU A 28 -11.77 5.38 -27.70
C LEU A 28 -11.76 6.05 -29.07
N ASN A 29 -10.86 5.63 -29.96
CA ASN A 29 -10.79 6.08 -31.35
C ASN A 29 -11.74 5.29 -32.29
N GLY A 30 -12.69 4.52 -31.73
CA GLY A 30 -13.78 3.90 -32.48
C GLY A 30 -13.55 2.46 -32.97
N LYS A 31 -12.42 1.83 -32.64
CA LYS A 31 -12.20 0.41 -32.98
C LYS A 31 -13.14 -0.48 -32.16
N THR A 32 -13.69 -1.49 -32.82
CA THR A 32 -14.56 -2.48 -32.19
C THR A 32 -13.75 -3.47 -31.33
N VAL A 33 -14.44 -4.13 -30.40
CA VAL A 33 -13.85 -5.21 -29.57
C VAL A 33 -13.27 -6.34 -30.43
N ALA A 34 -13.85 -6.60 -31.61
CA ALA A 34 -13.38 -7.65 -32.51
C ALA A 34 -12.05 -7.28 -33.19
N GLU A 35 -11.92 -6.04 -33.67
CA GLU A 35 -10.69 -5.53 -34.28
C GLU A 35 -9.54 -5.50 -33.26
N LEU A 36 -9.81 -5.00 -32.06
CA LEU A 36 -8.82 -4.93 -30.97
C LEU A 36 -8.39 -6.32 -30.47
N ALA A 37 -9.32 -7.28 -30.44
CA ALA A 37 -9.00 -8.67 -30.10
C ALA A 37 -8.03 -9.28 -31.12
N GLN A 38 -8.26 -9.05 -32.42
CA GLN A 38 -7.38 -9.52 -33.49
C GLN A 38 -6.01 -8.84 -33.44
N GLU A 39 -5.98 -7.51 -33.32
CA GLU A 39 -4.76 -6.69 -33.31
C GLU A 39 -3.81 -7.07 -32.17
N HIS A 40 -4.37 -7.29 -30.96
CA HIS A 40 -3.58 -7.59 -29.77
C HIS A 40 -3.46 -9.08 -29.46
N ARG A 41 -3.95 -9.96 -30.35
CA ARG A 41 -3.96 -11.43 -30.18
C ARG A 41 -4.60 -11.87 -28.86
N LEU A 42 -5.76 -11.30 -28.55
CA LEU A 42 -6.56 -11.59 -27.36
C LEU A 42 -7.92 -12.17 -27.76
N SER A 43 -8.57 -12.86 -26.82
CA SER A 43 -9.98 -13.21 -27.01
C SER A 43 -10.87 -11.97 -26.85
N LYS A 44 -12.02 -11.93 -27.54
CA LYS A 44 -13.01 -10.85 -27.40
C LYS A 44 -13.43 -10.63 -25.93
N THR A 45 -13.56 -11.71 -25.17
CA THR A 45 -13.84 -11.66 -23.73
C THR A 45 -12.72 -10.97 -22.95
N ARG A 46 -11.46 -11.31 -23.24
CA ARG A 46 -10.32 -10.69 -22.57
C ARG A 46 -10.19 -9.20 -22.92
N THR A 47 -10.41 -8.84 -24.17
CA THR A 47 -10.48 -7.45 -24.64
C THR A 47 -11.54 -6.66 -23.86
N ARG A 48 -12.77 -7.21 -23.73
CA ARG A 48 -13.85 -6.58 -22.98
C ARG A 48 -13.49 -6.38 -21.50
N GLN A 49 -12.94 -7.40 -20.84
CA GLN A 49 -12.50 -7.30 -19.45
C GLN A 49 -11.44 -6.21 -19.23
N ILE A 50 -10.53 -6.03 -20.20
CA ILE A 50 -9.50 -4.97 -20.14
C ILE A 50 -10.17 -3.60 -20.24
N ILE A 51 -11.13 -3.42 -21.17
CA ILE A 51 -11.88 -2.16 -21.33
C ILE A 51 -12.72 -1.87 -20.07
N GLU A 52 -13.44 -2.84 -19.52
CA GLU A 52 -14.19 -2.69 -18.26
C GLU A 52 -13.29 -2.39 -17.06
N LYS A 53 -12.09 -2.97 -17.03
CA LYS A 53 -11.10 -2.64 -16.00
C LYS A 53 -10.60 -1.21 -16.19
N ALA A 54 -10.35 -0.78 -17.42
CA ALA A 54 -9.95 0.58 -17.74
C ALA A 54 -11.03 1.59 -17.32
N ASP A 55 -12.29 1.31 -17.66
CA ASP A 55 -13.46 2.11 -17.31
C ASP A 55 -13.55 2.32 -15.79
N ARG A 56 -13.42 1.25 -15.00
CA ARG A 56 -13.38 1.33 -13.53
C ARG A 56 -12.19 2.12 -12.99
N LEU A 57 -11.04 2.06 -13.66
CA LEU A 57 -9.84 2.80 -13.26
C LEU A 57 -9.93 4.29 -13.59
N VAL A 58 -10.69 4.66 -14.63
CA VAL A 58 -10.93 6.07 -15.00
C VAL A 58 -12.26 6.63 -14.46
N GLY A 59 -12.98 5.86 -13.64
CA GLY A 59 -14.16 6.35 -12.93
C GLY A 59 -15.49 6.27 -13.68
N GLY A 60 -15.62 5.38 -14.67
CA GLY A 60 -16.91 5.01 -15.27
C GLY A 60 -17.34 5.79 -16.51
N SER A 61 -16.41 6.42 -17.24
CA SER A 61 -16.67 7.29 -18.40
C SER A 61 -16.36 6.69 -19.77
N ILE A 62 -15.78 5.49 -19.83
CA ILE A 62 -15.42 4.78 -21.07
C ILE A 62 -16.60 3.95 -21.57
N LEU A 63 -17.38 3.33 -20.67
CA LEU A 63 -18.48 2.42 -21.05
C LEU A 63 -19.88 3.00 -20.86
N THR A 64 -20.05 4.07 -20.09
CA THR A 64 -21.38 4.64 -19.80
C THR A 64 -21.35 6.17 -19.67
N ARG A 65 -22.18 6.84 -20.48
CA ARG A 65 -22.87 8.07 -20.07
C ARG A 65 -23.86 7.67 -18.97
N ALA A 66 -23.44 7.67 -17.72
CA ALA A 66 -24.31 7.60 -16.56
C ALA A 66 -24.10 8.88 -15.75
N GLU A 67 -25.19 9.45 -15.23
CA GLU A 67 -25.19 10.73 -14.52
C GLU A 67 -24.07 10.78 -13.46
N PRO A 68 -23.34 11.90 -13.38
CA PRO A 68 -22.20 12.00 -12.50
C PRO A 68 -22.65 11.88 -11.04
N SER A 69 -22.07 10.90 -10.34
CA SER A 69 -22.05 10.92 -8.88
C SER A 69 -21.40 12.22 -8.40
N GLU A 70 -21.98 12.88 -7.39
CA GLU A 70 -21.38 14.04 -6.74
C GLU A 70 -20.01 13.75 -6.10
N ALA A 71 -19.67 12.46 -5.90
CA ALA A 71 -18.36 12.04 -5.43
C ALA A 71 -17.35 12.03 -6.59
N PRO A 72 -16.14 12.59 -6.43
CA PRO A 72 -15.12 12.54 -7.45
C PRO A 72 -14.84 11.08 -7.86
N PRO A 73 -14.80 10.76 -9.16
CA PRO A 73 -14.46 9.43 -9.61
C PRO A 73 -13.09 9.01 -9.06
N ARG A 74 -12.90 7.70 -8.87
CA ARG A 74 -11.63 7.13 -8.37
C ARG A 74 -10.41 7.63 -9.15
N SER A 75 -10.59 7.92 -10.42
CA SER A 75 -9.57 8.45 -11.33
C SER A 75 -9.15 9.87 -11.04
N ASP A 76 -10.08 10.71 -10.58
CA ASP A 76 -9.79 12.08 -10.16
C ASP A 76 -8.95 12.07 -8.88
N PHE A 77 -9.23 11.15 -7.96
CA PHE A 77 -8.36 10.91 -6.81
C PHE A 77 -6.98 10.36 -7.22
N MET A 78 -6.91 9.41 -8.15
CA MET A 78 -5.61 8.89 -8.62
C MET A 78 -4.77 9.96 -9.31
N ALA A 79 -5.41 10.87 -10.04
CA ALA A 79 -4.74 12.03 -10.65
C ALA A 79 -4.32 13.08 -9.61
N ALA A 80 -5.10 13.29 -8.56
CA ALA A 80 -4.77 14.21 -7.46
C ALA A 80 -3.61 13.69 -6.58
N TYR A 81 -3.48 12.38 -6.43
CA TYR A 81 -2.46 11.75 -5.59
C TYR A 81 -1.53 10.81 -6.38
N PRO A 82 -0.80 11.29 -7.42
CA PRO A 82 -0.02 10.45 -8.33
C PRO A 82 1.17 9.76 -7.64
N TYR A 83 1.59 10.27 -6.49
CA TYR A 83 2.75 9.79 -5.72
C TYR A 83 2.41 8.70 -4.70
N VAL A 84 1.13 8.32 -4.54
CA VAL A 84 0.72 7.32 -3.52
C VAL A 84 1.41 5.98 -3.71
N TRP A 85 1.62 5.57 -4.96
CA TRP A 85 2.32 4.32 -5.27
C TRP A 85 3.79 4.37 -4.87
N SER A 86 4.48 5.49 -5.16
CA SER A 86 5.89 5.64 -4.78
C SER A 86 6.05 5.76 -3.28
N LEU A 87 5.10 6.39 -2.57
CA LEU A 87 5.06 6.38 -1.11
C LEU A 87 4.93 4.96 -0.58
N ALA A 88 3.97 4.17 -1.07
CA ALA A 88 3.82 2.79 -0.61
C ALA A 88 5.04 1.91 -0.90
N GLU A 89 5.73 2.13 -2.02
CA GLU A 89 6.95 1.41 -2.37
C GLU A 89 8.15 1.82 -1.49
N THR A 90 8.41 3.12 -1.38
CA THR A 90 9.45 3.70 -0.51
C THR A 90 9.27 3.20 0.92
N HIS A 91 8.00 3.12 1.33
CA HIS A 91 7.59 2.65 2.63
C HIS A 91 7.23 1.15 2.67
N ARG A 92 7.58 0.33 1.67
CA ARG A 92 7.37 -1.14 1.70
C ARG A 92 5.98 -1.58 2.24
N LEU A 93 4.92 -0.83 1.94
CA LEU A 93 3.57 -1.06 2.45
C LEU A 93 2.79 -2.12 1.64
N GLY A 94 3.47 -2.73 0.66
CA GLY A 94 2.90 -3.72 -0.25
C GLY A 94 2.05 -3.08 -1.34
N SER A 95 1.84 -3.83 -2.43
CA SER A 95 1.06 -3.39 -3.59
C SER A 95 -0.44 -3.25 -3.30
N VAL A 96 -0.92 -3.88 -2.22
CA VAL A 96 -2.33 -3.87 -1.81
C VAL A 96 -2.72 -2.55 -1.14
N ALA A 97 -1.82 -1.90 -0.39
CA ALA A 97 -2.12 -0.69 0.37
C ALA A 97 -2.61 0.49 -0.50
N PRO A 98 -1.99 0.82 -1.65
CA PRO A 98 -2.50 1.86 -2.55
C PRO A 98 -3.91 1.58 -3.07
N HIS A 99 -4.23 0.32 -3.38
CA HIS A 99 -5.57 -0.04 -3.84
C HIS A 99 -6.63 0.18 -2.77
N HIS A 100 -6.31 -0.11 -1.51
CA HIS A 100 -7.20 0.16 -0.39
C HIS A 100 -7.30 1.65 -0.07
N PHE A 101 -6.18 2.39 -0.13
CA PHE A 101 -6.17 3.84 0.03
C PHE A 101 -7.18 4.50 -0.90
N PHE A 102 -7.09 4.28 -2.20
CA PHE A 102 -8.01 4.92 -3.16
C PHE A 102 -9.46 4.46 -3.00
N LYS A 103 -9.68 3.22 -2.58
CA LYS A 103 -11.02 2.72 -2.30
C LYS A 103 -11.65 3.43 -1.11
N GLU A 104 -10.88 3.60 -0.03
CA GLU A 104 -11.35 4.29 1.18
C GLU A 104 -11.49 5.79 0.97
N LEU A 105 -10.58 6.41 0.19
CA LEU A 105 -10.66 7.81 -0.20
C LEU A 105 -11.91 8.09 -1.05
N GLN A 106 -12.21 7.24 -2.03
CA GLN A 106 -13.45 7.37 -2.81
C GLN A 106 -14.70 7.25 -1.93
N ARG A 107 -14.69 6.34 -0.94
CA ARG A 107 -15.80 6.21 0.04
C ARG A 107 -15.88 7.38 1.00
N ALA A 108 -14.76 8.07 1.22
CA ALA A 108 -14.68 9.21 2.12
C ALA A 108 -14.97 10.53 1.42
N GLY A 109 -14.85 10.63 0.10
CA GLY A 109 -15.10 11.85 -0.65
C GLY A 109 -13.99 12.91 -0.56
N SER A 110 -13.19 12.91 0.51
CA SER A 110 -11.99 13.73 0.63
C SER A 110 -10.96 13.09 1.57
N LEU A 111 -9.73 13.61 1.55
CA LEU A 111 -8.65 13.14 2.41
C LEU A 111 -8.91 13.51 3.88
N GLU A 112 -9.48 14.69 4.13
CA GLU A 112 -9.92 15.17 5.46
C GLU A 112 -10.97 14.25 6.05
N GLN A 113 -12.02 13.95 5.29
CA GLN A 113 -13.09 13.05 5.73
C GLN A 113 -12.58 11.62 5.97
N LEU A 114 -11.57 11.18 5.21
CA LEU A 114 -10.92 9.89 5.41
C LEU A 114 -10.14 9.85 6.73
N VAL A 115 -9.35 10.89 7.00
CA VAL A 115 -8.57 11.03 8.24
C VAL A 115 -9.48 11.10 9.46
N ASP A 116 -10.55 11.90 9.41
CA ASP A 116 -11.53 11.98 10.49
C ASP A 116 -12.28 10.66 10.73
N ARG A 117 -12.52 9.89 9.68
CA ARG A 117 -13.10 8.55 9.80
C ARG A 117 -12.15 7.59 10.52
N ILE A 118 -10.86 7.61 10.19
CA ILE A 118 -9.86 6.75 10.83
C ILE A 118 -9.64 7.13 12.29
N LYS A 119 -9.56 8.43 12.60
CA LYS A 119 -9.44 8.90 14.00
C LYS A 119 -10.60 8.39 14.87
N ARG A 120 -11.81 8.31 14.32
CA ARG A 120 -12.98 7.76 15.02
C ARG A 120 -12.96 6.24 15.17
N TYR A 121 -12.32 5.53 14.24
CA TYR A 121 -12.32 4.06 14.19
C TYR A 121 -10.95 3.47 13.79
N PRO A 122 -9.94 3.48 14.70
CA PRO A 122 -8.55 3.15 14.35
C PRO A 122 -8.26 1.67 14.04
N LYS A 123 -9.26 0.79 13.98
CA LYS A 123 -9.08 -0.68 14.06
C LYS A 123 -9.03 -1.44 12.72
N ARG A 124 -8.69 -0.84 11.57
CA ARG A 124 -8.62 -1.59 10.30
C ARG A 124 -7.42 -1.24 9.43
N ALA A 125 -6.71 -2.29 8.98
CA ALA A 125 -5.62 -2.26 7.99
C ALA A 125 -4.45 -1.30 8.35
N PRO A 126 -3.48 -1.76 9.18
CA PRO A 126 -2.36 -0.93 9.64
C PRO A 126 -1.54 -0.33 8.48
N LEU A 127 -1.26 -1.11 7.43
CA LEU A 127 -0.50 -0.64 6.26
C LEU A 127 -1.24 0.44 5.46
N THR A 128 -2.56 0.34 5.33
CA THR A 128 -3.38 1.37 4.67
C THR A 128 -3.44 2.63 5.53
N SER A 129 -3.58 2.48 6.85
CA SER A 129 -3.59 3.61 7.79
C SER A 129 -2.25 4.36 7.78
N GLU A 130 -1.12 3.64 7.70
CA GLU A 130 0.20 4.26 7.54
C GLU A 130 0.33 4.96 6.19
N LEU A 131 -0.19 4.39 5.09
CA LEU A 131 -0.20 5.07 3.80
C LEU A 131 -1.04 6.36 3.84
N ILE A 132 -2.21 6.34 4.49
CA ILE A 132 -3.07 7.52 4.66
C ILE A 132 -2.34 8.60 5.47
N ARG A 133 -1.66 8.22 6.55
CA ARG A 133 -0.85 9.12 7.37
C ARG A 133 0.26 9.78 6.55
N LEU A 134 0.98 9.01 5.73
CA LEU A 134 2.06 9.52 4.87
C LEU A 134 1.56 10.48 3.80
N VAL A 135 0.40 10.19 3.20
CA VAL A 135 -0.25 11.10 2.25
C VAL A 135 -0.65 12.41 2.96
N TRP A 136 -1.29 12.32 4.13
CA TRP A 136 -1.66 13.50 4.92
C TRP A 136 -0.44 14.36 5.31
N LEU A 137 0.64 13.71 5.76
CA LEU A 137 1.90 14.38 6.11
C LEU A 137 2.49 15.13 4.92
N LYS A 138 2.41 14.54 3.72
CA LYS A 138 2.92 15.17 2.52
C LYS A 138 2.08 16.38 2.09
N GLU A 139 0.76 16.30 2.22
CA GLU A 139 -0.16 17.37 1.82
C GLU A 139 -0.20 18.53 2.80
N THR A 140 -0.10 18.26 4.11
CA THR A 140 -0.32 19.27 5.16
C THR A 140 0.95 19.67 5.91
N GLY A 141 2.03 18.88 5.79
CA GLY A 141 3.25 19.06 6.59
C GLY A 141 3.15 18.53 8.02
N GLU A 142 1.97 18.07 8.45
CA GLU A 142 1.72 17.58 9.81
C GLU A 142 1.27 16.12 9.81
N SER A 143 1.51 15.39 10.90
CA SER A 143 1.04 13.98 11.00
C SER A 143 -0.27 13.94 11.79
N PRO A 144 -1.34 13.31 11.26
CA PRO A 144 -2.65 13.30 11.92
C PRO A 144 -2.69 12.37 13.14
N TRP A 145 -1.72 11.45 13.23
CA TRP A 145 -1.44 10.55 14.35
C TRP A 145 0.04 10.11 14.28
N PRO A 146 0.62 9.50 15.33
CA PRO A 146 2.00 9.01 15.32
C PRO A 146 2.28 8.03 14.19
N ALA A 147 3.54 8.00 13.71
CA ALA A 147 3.96 7.05 12.69
C ALA A 147 3.79 5.60 13.16
N MET A 148 3.34 4.72 12.27
CA MET A 148 3.36 3.30 12.55
C MET A 148 4.83 2.87 12.72
N LYS A 149 5.22 2.41 13.91
CA LYS A 149 6.58 1.88 14.13
C LYS A 149 6.78 0.70 13.18
N ARG A 150 7.67 0.87 12.19
CA ARG A 150 8.10 -0.24 11.34
C ARG A 150 9.15 -1.05 12.09
N SER A 151 8.70 -2.13 12.71
CA SER A 151 9.63 -3.18 13.10
C SER A 151 10.04 -3.96 11.87
N LYS A 152 10.99 -3.39 11.11
CA LYS A 152 11.86 -4.18 10.24
C LYS A 152 13.11 -4.54 11.03
N ILE A 153 12.90 -5.25 12.12
CA ILE A 153 13.97 -5.85 12.89
C ILE A 153 14.73 -6.79 11.96
N THR A 154 15.99 -6.47 11.69
CA THR A 154 16.91 -7.33 10.95
C THR A 154 17.98 -7.77 11.94
N ILE A 155 17.96 -9.05 12.31
CA ILE A 155 18.98 -9.63 13.21
C ILE A 155 20.18 -10.01 12.35
N ALA A 156 21.33 -9.41 12.63
CA ALA A 156 22.56 -9.72 11.92
C ALA A 156 23.12 -11.09 12.32
N GLU A 157 23.92 -11.71 11.47
CA GLU A 157 24.71 -12.88 11.88
C GLU A 157 25.74 -12.47 12.94
N PRO A 158 26.01 -13.30 13.96
CA PRO A 158 27.08 -13.03 14.91
C PRO A 158 28.42 -12.88 14.18
N GLY A 159 29.13 -11.78 14.41
CA GLY A 159 30.38 -11.46 13.69
C GLY A 159 31.60 -12.34 14.01
N CYS A 160 31.41 -13.55 14.53
CA CYS A 160 32.48 -14.49 14.90
C CYS A 160 32.09 -15.94 14.59
N ALA A 161 33.07 -16.85 14.56
CA ALA A 161 32.86 -18.27 14.31
C ALA A 161 32.06 -18.96 15.44
N ALA A 162 31.49 -20.14 15.16
CA ALA A 162 30.58 -20.83 16.10
C ALA A 162 31.27 -21.35 17.37
N ASP A 163 32.57 -21.59 17.29
CA ASP A 163 33.45 -22.08 18.35
C ASP A 163 34.20 -20.95 19.09
N HIS A 164 33.95 -19.69 18.75
CA HIS A 164 34.59 -18.56 19.39
C HIS A 164 34.20 -18.46 20.89
N PRO A 165 35.15 -18.24 21.82
CA PRO A 165 34.86 -18.20 23.26
C PRO A 165 33.79 -17.17 23.63
N ASP A 166 33.75 -16.04 22.92
CA ASP A 166 32.76 -14.97 23.12
C ASP A 166 31.51 -15.08 22.24
N ARG A 167 31.27 -16.22 21.57
CA ARG A 167 30.14 -16.37 20.63
C ARG A 167 28.80 -15.97 21.26
N GLY A 168 28.58 -16.29 22.53
CA GLY A 168 27.37 -15.89 23.27
C GLY A 168 27.18 -14.38 23.33
N LEU A 169 28.25 -13.62 23.61
CA LEU A 169 28.22 -12.15 23.66
C LEU A 169 27.92 -11.54 22.28
N HIS A 170 28.48 -12.13 21.21
CA HIS A 170 28.19 -11.69 19.84
C HIS A 170 26.74 -11.96 19.43
N CYS A 171 26.16 -13.10 19.83
CA CYS A 171 24.74 -13.38 19.62
C CYS A 171 23.85 -12.37 20.36
N GLN A 172 24.18 -12.04 21.61
CA GLN A 172 23.45 -11.03 22.38
C GLN A 172 23.46 -9.67 21.69
N ARG A 173 24.64 -9.18 21.28
CA ARG A 173 24.79 -7.90 20.58
C ARG A 173 24.04 -7.86 19.25
N ALA A 174 24.00 -8.98 18.52
CA ALA A 174 23.24 -9.07 17.27
C ALA A 174 21.71 -8.99 17.49
N LEU A 175 21.24 -9.47 18.65
CA LEU A 175 19.83 -9.49 19.02
C LEU A 175 19.36 -8.21 19.74
N GLU A 176 20.28 -7.48 20.38
CA GLU A 176 19.98 -6.32 21.22
C GLU A 176 19.14 -5.22 20.52
N PRO A 177 19.41 -4.82 19.26
CA PRO A 177 18.57 -3.83 18.57
C PRO A 177 17.13 -4.30 18.36
N ALA A 178 16.94 -5.61 18.11
CA ALA A 178 15.62 -6.22 17.95
C ALA A 178 14.81 -6.18 19.24
N VAL A 179 15.47 -6.57 20.35
CA VAL A 179 14.85 -6.63 21.67
C VAL A 179 14.53 -5.22 22.16
N GLN A 180 15.42 -4.26 21.95
CA GLN A 180 15.21 -2.86 22.31
C GLN A 180 13.96 -2.30 21.62
N GLU A 181 13.80 -2.54 20.31
CA GLU A 181 12.61 -2.07 19.59
C GLU A 181 11.32 -2.71 20.12
N LEU A 182 11.38 -4.01 20.45
CA LEU A 182 10.25 -4.74 21.03
C LEU A 182 9.86 -4.18 22.40
N VAL A 183 10.84 -3.89 23.27
CA VAL A 183 10.65 -3.28 24.59
C VAL A 183 10.00 -1.90 24.44
N GLU A 184 10.51 -1.06 23.54
CA GLU A 184 9.95 0.27 23.26
C GLU A 184 8.54 0.23 22.66
N SER A 185 8.21 -0.84 21.94
CA SER A 185 6.85 -1.05 21.42
C SER A 185 5.89 -1.47 22.52
N ALA A 186 6.30 -2.37 23.41
CA ALA A 186 5.47 -2.82 24.53
C ALA A 186 5.26 -1.69 25.57
N ALA A 187 6.30 -0.91 25.86
CA ALA A 187 6.18 0.27 26.70
C ALA A 187 5.21 1.31 26.09
N ALA A 188 5.27 1.54 24.78
CA ALA A 188 4.32 2.42 24.08
C ALA A 188 2.87 1.89 24.10
N ALA A 189 2.68 0.58 24.27
CA ALA A 189 1.39 -0.05 24.48
C ALA A 189 0.91 0.00 25.95
N GLY A 190 1.68 0.63 26.83
CA GLY A 190 1.33 0.85 28.24
C GLY A 190 1.82 -0.22 29.22
N TRP A 191 2.71 -1.12 28.79
CA TRP A 191 3.24 -2.17 29.65
C TRP A 191 4.34 -1.60 30.56
N THR A 192 4.42 -2.12 31.78
CA THR A 192 5.52 -1.82 32.70
C THR A 192 6.77 -2.59 32.31
N ASN A 193 7.95 -2.09 32.72
CA ASN A 193 9.22 -2.77 32.44
C ASN A 193 9.25 -4.20 33.02
N ASP A 194 8.62 -4.42 34.17
CA ASP A 194 8.56 -5.73 34.82
C ASP A 194 7.68 -6.72 34.03
N GLU A 195 6.54 -6.28 33.51
CA GLU A 195 5.67 -7.09 32.64
C GLU A 195 6.39 -7.48 31.34
N ILE A 196 7.11 -6.53 30.74
CA ILE A 196 7.87 -6.76 29.51
C ILE A 196 8.99 -7.77 29.76
N ALA A 197 9.76 -7.59 30.84
CA ALA A 197 10.86 -8.47 31.19
C ALA A 197 10.36 -9.90 31.51
N GLY A 198 9.29 -10.02 32.28
CA GLY A 198 8.67 -11.30 32.62
C GLY A 198 8.17 -12.04 31.37
N ALA A 199 7.45 -11.35 30.48
CA ALA A 199 6.94 -11.94 29.25
C ALA A 199 8.07 -12.43 28.32
N LEU A 200 9.15 -11.65 28.17
CA LEU A 200 10.30 -12.04 27.34
C LEU A 200 10.99 -13.30 27.87
N LEU A 201 11.14 -13.42 29.19
CA LEU A 201 11.73 -14.61 29.82
C LEU A 201 10.90 -15.87 29.58
N GLU A 202 9.58 -15.78 29.73
CA GLU A 202 8.68 -16.92 29.53
C GLU A 202 8.62 -17.36 28.05
N VAL A 203 8.62 -16.40 27.12
CA VAL A 203 8.71 -16.71 25.68
C VAL A 203 10.05 -17.38 25.35
N ALA A 204 11.16 -16.89 25.91
CA ALA A 204 12.47 -17.50 25.68
C ALA A 204 12.52 -18.94 26.21
N ARG A 205 11.97 -19.20 27.40
CA ARG A 205 11.89 -20.55 28.00
C ARG A 205 11.04 -21.51 27.17
N ALA A 206 9.91 -21.05 26.64
CA ALA A 206 9.02 -21.88 25.82
C ALA A 206 9.70 -22.42 24.54
N HIS A 207 10.77 -21.79 24.07
CA HIS A 207 11.53 -22.19 22.90
C HIS A 207 12.81 -23.00 23.19
N GLN A 208 13.10 -23.30 24.47
CA GLN A 208 14.32 -24.03 24.84
C GLN A 208 14.25 -25.55 24.68
N GLY A 209 13.07 -26.14 24.44
CA GLY A 209 12.90 -27.56 24.11
C GLY A 209 13.39 -28.51 25.19
#